data_AF-A0A2A2QIW3-F1
#
_entry.id   AF-A0A2A2QIW3-F1
#
_cell.length_a   1.000
_cell.length_b   1.000
_cell.length_c   1.000
_cell.angle_alpha   90.00
_cell.angle_beta   90.00
_cell.angle_gamma   90.00
#
_symmetry.space_group_name_H-M   'P 1'
#
loop_
_entity.id
_entity.type
_entity.pdbx_description
1 polymer ?
#
loop_
_entity_poly.entity_id
_entity_poly.type
_entity_poly.pdbx_seq_one_letter_code
_entity_poly.pdbx_strand_id
1 'polypeptide(L)'
;MAFLKRGEPGEWPQNTRKIRRIRRRKAGGELSVDCRAGVSCVVRLKTKRAINKPLRAATSRWISHGASSIHGRGVRARVLIPAGTRVVEYTGERITKAEADRREKLRLARGRRGGDDCVYIFELNARHDLDGRTRRNVARLINHSCAPNCRAETIRGRIWIIALREIPPGEELTFDYGFALKDWRLHPCRCGSPKCAGYIVSGWQRRRLRRLVREARALERRTAIN
;
A
#
# COMPACT_ATOMS: atom_id res chain seq x y z
N MET A 1 -6.92 -41.73 16.90
CA MET A 1 -6.09 -41.72 18.12
C MET A 1 -5.20 -40.47 18.05
N ALA A 2 -5.36 -39.37 18.78
CA ALA A 2 -6.09 -39.07 20.01
C ALA A 2 -6.70 -37.65 19.96
N PHE A 3 -7.67 -37.46 20.86
CA PHE A 3 -8.60 -36.35 21.05
C PHE A 3 -8.05 -35.24 21.97
N LEU A 4 -8.63 -34.03 21.83
CA LEU A 4 -8.84 -32.94 22.83
C LEU A 4 -7.59 -32.18 23.38
N LYS A 5 -7.60 -30.85 23.47
CA LYS A 5 -8.53 -30.06 24.29
C LYS A 5 -8.89 -28.68 23.70
N ARG A 6 -10.15 -28.30 23.95
CA ARG A 6 -10.69 -26.93 23.95
C ARG A 6 -9.99 -26.10 25.04
N GLY A 7 -9.76 -24.82 24.76
CA GLY A 7 -9.34 -23.80 25.72
C GLY A 7 -9.96 -22.45 25.33
N GLU A 8 -10.55 -21.79 26.32
CA GLU A 8 -11.43 -20.60 26.28
C GLU A 8 -10.77 -19.29 25.80
N PRO A 9 -11.56 -18.23 25.51
CA PRO A 9 -11.03 -16.96 25.01
C PRO A 9 -10.49 -16.10 26.17
N GLY A 10 -9.19 -16.22 26.41
CA GLY A 10 -8.48 -15.45 27.44
C GLY A 10 -7.69 -14.27 26.86
N GLU A 11 -7.89 -13.12 27.49
CA GLU A 11 -7.07 -11.90 27.50
C GLU A 11 -5.58 -12.12 27.21
N TRP A 12 -5.01 -11.26 26.36
CA TRP A 12 -3.56 -11.24 26.11
C TRP A 12 -2.85 -10.30 27.08
N PRO A 13 -1.72 -10.73 27.69
CA PRO A 13 -1.20 -10.14 28.91
C PRO A 13 -0.60 -8.75 28.70
N GLN A 14 -0.99 -7.83 29.60
CA GLN A 14 -0.18 -6.67 29.94
C GLN A 14 0.97 -7.12 30.84
N ASN A 15 2.23 -7.01 30.38
CA ASN A 15 3.25 -6.49 31.28
C ASN A 15 4.42 -5.82 30.54
N THR A 16 4.83 -4.78 31.22
CA THR A 16 5.75 -3.71 31.00
C THR A 16 7.21 -4.11 31.27
N ARG A 17 8.13 -3.37 30.62
CA ARG A 17 9.50 -3.03 31.04
C ARG A 17 10.48 -4.16 31.38
N LYS A 18 11.52 -4.26 30.54
CA LYS A 18 12.94 -4.17 30.95
C LYS A 18 13.82 -4.04 29.71
N ILE A 19 14.22 -2.82 29.32
CA ILE A 19 15.60 -2.53 28.86
C ILE A 19 15.98 -1.11 29.32
N ARG A 20 17.21 -1.04 29.79
CA ARG A 20 17.85 -0.05 30.65
C ARG A 20 18.01 1.35 30.04
N ARG A 21 17.98 2.29 30.99
CA ARG A 21 18.43 3.67 30.99
C ARG A 21 19.88 3.81 30.49
N ILE A 22 20.11 4.58 29.43
CA ILE A 22 21.33 5.41 29.26
C ILE A 22 20.90 6.76 28.70
N ARG A 23 21.03 7.81 29.54
CA ARG A 23 20.88 9.22 29.15
C ARG A 23 22.26 9.87 29.21
N ARG A 24 22.54 10.65 28.16
CA ARG A 24 23.39 11.85 28.07
C ARG A 24 24.90 11.72 28.34
N ARG A 25 25.69 12.04 27.31
CA ARG A 25 26.85 12.95 27.43
C ARG A 25 26.74 14.07 26.39
N LYS A 26 27.31 15.22 26.78
CA LYS A 26 27.23 16.56 26.18
C LYS A 26 28.16 16.73 24.97
N ALA A 27 27.99 17.89 24.33
CA ALA A 27 28.69 18.49 23.20
C ALA A 27 30.23 18.66 23.32
N GLY A 28 30.85 18.99 22.19
CA GLY A 28 32.29 19.23 21.93
C GLY A 28 32.72 18.27 20.82
N GLY A 29 33.15 18.66 19.61
CA GLY A 29 34.11 19.69 19.25
C GLY A 29 35.17 19.01 18.37
N GLU A 30 35.64 19.73 17.34
CA GLU A 30 36.82 19.46 16.49
C GLU A 30 36.70 18.57 15.25
N LEU A 31 36.82 19.26 14.11
CA LEU A 31 37.37 18.78 12.85
C LEU A 31 38.87 18.47 13.03
N SER A 32 39.31 17.31 12.53
CA SER A 32 40.57 17.22 11.79
C SER A 32 40.54 15.97 10.89
N VAL A 33 40.52 16.21 9.59
CA VAL A 33 40.87 15.20 8.57
C VAL A 33 42.16 15.71 7.95
N ASP A 34 43.27 15.17 8.43
CA ASP A 34 44.57 15.36 7.81
C ASP A 34 44.66 14.40 6.61
N CYS A 35 44.55 14.94 5.40
CA CYS A 35 44.67 14.19 4.17
C CYS A 35 45.83 14.80 3.38
N ARG A 36 47.01 14.19 3.51
CA ARG A 36 48.18 14.55 2.69
C ARG A 36 47.99 14.03 1.27
N ALA A 37 48.12 14.98 0.35
CA ALA A 37 48.61 14.85 -1.01
C ALA A 37 47.80 13.99 -2.01
N GLY A 38 47.26 14.67 -3.02
CA GLY A 38 47.20 14.12 -4.37
C GLY A 38 45.83 14.11 -5.04
N VAL A 39 45.47 15.26 -5.64
CA VAL A 39 44.47 15.40 -6.73
C VAL A 39 43.00 15.21 -6.33
N SER A 40 42.30 16.32 -6.06
CA SER A 40 40.83 16.35 -5.98
C SER A 40 40.28 17.35 -6.99
N CYS A 41 39.65 16.79 -8.02
CA CYS A 41 38.87 17.51 -9.04
C CYS A 41 37.90 18.50 -8.39
N VAL A 42 38.05 19.78 -8.72
CA VAL A 42 37.07 20.83 -8.40
C VAL A 42 35.82 20.59 -9.25
N VAL A 43 34.91 19.73 -8.78
CA VAL A 43 33.56 19.68 -9.33
C VAL A 43 32.77 20.82 -8.68
N ARG A 44 32.73 21.93 -9.41
CA ARG A 44 31.93 23.13 -9.12
C ARG A 44 30.46 22.72 -8.90
N LEU A 45 30.05 22.56 -7.64
CA LEU A 45 28.67 22.24 -7.27
C LEU A 45 27.76 23.38 -7.74
N LYS A 46 26.98 23.11 -8.80
CA LYS A 46 25.98 24.04 -9.32
C LYS A 46 25.00 24.41 -8.20
N THR A 47 25.06 25.68 -7.79
CA THR A 47 24.10 26.51 -7.06
C THR A 47 22.94 25.80 -6.33
N LYS A 48 22.85 26.03 -5.01
CA LYS A 48 21.81 25.62 -4.04
C LYS A 48 20.33 25.95 -4.43
N ARG A 49 20.08 26.62 -5.56
CA ARG A 49 18.75 27.03 -6.03
C ARG A 49 17.93 25.89 -6.66
N ALA A 50 18.56 24.79 -7.10
CA ALA A 50 17.87 23.68 -7.76
C ALA A 50 17.22 22.67 -6.78
N ILE A 51 17.62 22.69 -5.50
CA ILE A 51 17.25 21.66 -4.51
C ILE A 51 15.89 21.96 -3.85
N ASN A 52 15.42 23.21 -3.91
CA ASN A 52 14.20 23.68 -3.25
C ASN A 52 13.04 23.99 -4.21
N LYS A 53 13.03 23.45 -5.43
CA LYS A 53 11.83 23.52 -6.27
C LYS A 53 10.85 22.44 -5.79
N PRO A 54 9.62 22.76 -5.35
CA PRO A 54 8.62 21.74 -5.08
C PRO A 54 8.36 21.01 -6.40
N LEU A 55 8.89 19.81 -6.51
CA LEU A 55 8.66 18.93 -7.65
C LEU A 55 7.15 18.66 -7.69
N ARG A 56 6.49 19.24 -8.70
CA ARG A 56 5.03 19.19 -8.88
C ARG A 56 4.58 17.73 -8.77
N ALA A 57 3.54 17.46 -7.98
CA ALA A 57 2.89 16.15 -8.00
C ALA A 57 2.58 15.80 -9.46
N ALA A 58 2.59 14.53 -9.83
CA ALA A 58 2.18 14.13 -11.19
C ALA A 58 0.67 14.45 -11.33
N THR A 59 0.35 15.68 -11.73
CA THR A 59 -1.02 16.17 -11.86
C THR A 59 -1.53 15.73 -13.22
N SER A 60 -2.22 14.59 -13.24
CA SER A 60 -2.99 14.18 -14.42
C SER A 60 -4.22 15.07 -14.56
N ARG A 61 -4.46 15.59 -15.77
CA ARG A 61 -5.65 16.42 -16.08
C ARG A 61 -6.97 15.68 -15.87
N TRP A 62 -6.92 14.35 -15.87
CA TRP A 62 -8.07 13.47 -15.81
C TRP A 62 -8.70 13.40 -14.41
N ILE A 63 -7.94 13.72 -13.36
CA ILE A 63 -8.31 13.34 -11.99
C ILE A 63 -8.25 14.48 -10.99
N SER A 64 -9.00 14.32 -9.91
CA SER A 64 -8.87 15.02 -8.64
C SER A 64 -8.82 13.99 -7.50
N HIS A 65 -8.42 14.39 -6.31
CA HIS A 65 -8.40 13.50 -5.15
C HIS A 65 -8.98 14.19 -3.91
N GLY A 66 -9.65 13.44 -3.04
CA GLY A 66 -10.36 13.99 -1.89
C GLY A 66 -10.84 12.90 -0.95
N ALA A 67 -11.85 13.19 -0.13
CA ALA A 67 -12.51 12.18 0.69
C ALA A 67 -13.15 11.08 -0.20
N SER A 68 -13.11 9.84 0.28
CA SER A 68 -13.70 8.68 -0.38
C SER A 68 -14.86 8.13 0.42
N SER A 69 -15.88 7.63 -0.29
CA SER A 69 -16.96 6.85 0.32
C SER A 69 -16.55 5.39 0.62
N ILE A 70 -15.44 4.92 0.03
CA ILE A 70 -14.92 3.56 0.22
C ILE A 70 -13.98 3.52 1.43
N HIS A 71 -12.93 4.33 1.41
CA HIS A 71 -11.93 4.35 2.48
C HIS A 71 -11.07 5.62 2.43
N GLY A 72 -11.00 6.34 3.56
CA GLY A 72 -10.09 7.48 3.75
C GLY A 72 -10.17 8.51 2.62
N ARG A 73 -9.16 8.48 1.73
CA ARG A 73 -9.11 9.33 0.54
C ARG A 73 -9.22 8.50 -0.72
N GLY A 74 -9.73 9.13 -1.78
CA GLY A 74 -9.96 8.52 -3.09
C GLY A 74 -9.54 9.43 -4.23
N VAL A 75 -9.58 8.90 -5.44
CA VAL A 75 -9.33 9.62 -6.69
C VAL A 75 -10.60 9.59 -7.52
N ARG A 76 -11.04 10.73 -8.04
CA ARG A 76 -12.24 10.86 -8.87
C ARG A 76 -11.88 11.42 -10.23
N ALA A 77 -12.69 11.08 -11.22
CA ALA A 77 -12.61 11.69 -12.54
C ALA A 77 -12.94 13.19 -12.43
N ARG A 78 -12.05 14.05 -12.91
CA ARG A 78 -12.28 15.51 -13.00
C ARG A 78 -13.06 15.87 -14.26
N VAL A 79 -12.84 15.11 -15.32
CA VAL A 79 -13.48 15.23 -16.63
C VAL A 79 -13.88 13.82 -17.10
N LEU A 80 -14.63 13.72 -18.20
CA LEU A 80 -14.92 12.44 -18.83
C LEU A 80 -13.62 11.74 -19.21
N ILE A 81 -13.42 10.50 -18.76
CA ILE A 81 -12.25 9.68 -19.09
C ILE A 81 -12.68 8.60 -20.09
N PRO A 82 -12.21 8.64 -21.35
CA PRO A 82 -12.50 7.59 -22.32
C PRO A 82 -11.91 6.23 -21.90
N ALA A 83 -12.53 5.14 -22.35
CA ALA A 83 -11.99 3.79 -22.19
C ALA A 83 -10.57 3.68 -22.77
N GLY A 84 -9.70 2.89 -22.13
CA GLY A 84 -8.31 2.70 -22.56
C GLY A 84 -7.36 3.85 -22.20
N THR A 85 -7.86 4.96 -21.64
CA THR A 85 -7.01 6.09 -21.23
C THR A 85 -6.04 5.69 -20.13
N ARG A 86 -4.74 6.00 -20.31
CA ARG A 86 -3.73 5.95 -19.25
C ARG A 86 -3.91 7.15 -18.32
N VAL A 87 -4.64 6.95 -17.23
CA VAL A 87 -5.10 8.03 -16.36
C VAL A 87 -3.95 8.61 -15.54
N VAL A 88 -3.19 7.74 -14.86
CA VAL A 88 -2.10 8.14 -13.97
C VAL A 88 -1.11 7.00 -13.81
N GLU A 89 0.16 7.33 -13.64
CA GLU A 89 1.20 6.36 -13.32
C GLU A 89 1.27 6.13 -11.81
N TYR A 90 1.43 4.87 -11.43
CA TYR A 90 1.82 4.50 -10.08
C TYR A 90 3.33 4.67 -9.92
N THR A 91 3.72 5.72 -9.21
CA THR A 91 5.14 6.10 -9.03
C THR A 91 5.64 5.73 -7.64
N GLY A 92 6.92 5.43 -7.51
CA GLY A 92 7.51 5.04 -6.23
C GLY A 92 9.02 4.86 -6.31
N GLU A 93 9.61 4.62 -5.15
CA GLU A 93 11.01 4.17 -5.08
C GLU A 93 11.07 2.72 -5.58
N ARG A 94 11.96 2.44 -6.54
CA ARG A 94 12.19 1.07 -7.00
C ARG A 94 13.05 0.34 -5.97
N ILE A 95 12.51 -0.74 -5.43
CA ILE A 95 13.15 -1.54 -4.37
C ILE A 95 13.21 -3.01 -4.77
N THR A 96 14.10 -3.78 -4.13
CA THR A 96 14.17 -5.24 -4.32
C THR A 96 13.02 -5.93 -3.59
N LYS A 97 12.72 -7.18 -3.98
CA LYS A 97 11.71 -8.02 -3.29
C LYS A 97 12.00 -8.17 -1.79
N ALA A 98 13.26 -8.39 -1.42
CA ALA A 98 13.66 -8.51 -0.01
C ALA A 98 13.41 -7.22 0.78
N GLU A 99 13.67 -6.06 0.17
CA GLU A 99 13.40 -4.77 0.81
C GLU A 99 11.90 -4.49 0.90
N ALA A 100 11.12 -4.90 -0.10
CA ALA A 100 9.67 -4.82 -0.08
C ALA A 100 9.09 -5.62 1.10
N ASP A 101 9.47 -6.89 1.24
CA ASP A 101 9.05 -7.76 2.36
C ASP A 101 9.43 -7.16 3.72
N ARG A 102 10.65 -6.63 3.83
CA ARG A 102 11.13 -5.97 5.06
C ARG A 102 10.26 -4.76 5.41
N ARG A 103 9.98 -3.89 4.43
CA ARG A 103 9.16 -2.68 4.63
C ARG A 103 7.71 -3.04 4.98
N GLU A 104 7.13 -4.03 4.32
CA GLU A 104 5.78 -4.52 4.59
C GLU A 104 5.66 -5.02 6.04
N LYS A 105 6.53 -5.95 6.45
CA LYS A 105 6.54 -6.51 7.81
C LYS A 105 6.65 -5.41 8.87
N LEU A 106 7.55 -4.45 8.66
CA LEU A 106 7.72 -3.31 9.57
C LEU A 106 6.47 -2.40 9.64
N ARG A 107 5.78 -2.19 8.52
CA ARG A 107 4.55 -1.39 8.45
C ARG A 107 3.40 -2.09 9.16
N LEU A 108 3.15 -3.35 8.85
CA LEU A 108 2.13 -4.15 9.52
C LEU A 108 2.37 -4.25 11.04
N ALA A 109 3.63 -4.43 11.45
CA ALA A 109 3.99 -4.45 12.87
C ALA A 109 3.83 -3.09 13.57
N ARG A 110 3.94 -1.97 12.85
CA ARG A 110 3.59 -0.64 13.39
C ARG A 110 2.08 -0.45 13.47
N GLY A 111 1.35 -0.93 12.45
CA GLY A 111 -0.11 -0.97 12.43
C GLY A 111 -0.72 -1.60 13.67
N ARG A 112 -0.22 -2.79 14.02
CA ARG A 112 -0.62 -3.52 15.23
C ARG A 112 -0.37 -2.76 16.55
N ARG A 113 0.48 -1.73 16.52
CA ARG A 113 0.79 -0.84 17.66
C ARG A 113 0.08 0.51 17.57
N GLY A 114 -0.96 0.63 16.74
CA GLY A 114 -1.72 1.86 16.52
C GLY A 114 -1.08 2.87 15.58
N GLY A 115 -0.02 2.49 14.86
CA GLY A 115 0.61 3.33 13.84
C GLY A 115 -0.02 3.17 12.45
N ASP A 116 0.50 3.92 11.47
CA ASP A 116 0.15 3.78 10.06
C ASP A 116 0.54 2.39 9.53
N ASP A 117 -0.47 1.63 9.11
CA ASP A 117 -0.37 0.27 8.57
C ASP A 117 -0.43 0.22 7.03
N CYS A 118 -0.54 1.38 6.37
CA CYS A 118 -0.69 1.43 4.92
C CYS A 118 0.56 0.89 4.20
N VAL A 119 0.36 -0.14 3.38
CA VAL A 119 1.38 -0.73 2.51
C VAL A 119 1.10 -0.30 1.07
N TYR A 120 2.01 0.50 0.50
CA TYR A 120 1.94 1.00 -0.87
C TYR A 120 3.01 0.34 -1.76
N ILE A 121 3.20 -0.97 -1.59
CA ILE A 121 4.18 -1.73 -2.38
C ILE A 121 3.44 -2.34 -3.56
N PHE A 122 3.91 -2.06 -4.77
CA PHE A 122 3.33 -2.55 -6.01
C PHE A 122 4.37 -3.35 -6.79
N GLU A 123 4.01 -4.58 -7.16
CA GLU A 123 4.88 -5.41 -7.99
C GLU A 123 5.13 -4.81 -9.37
N LEU A 124 6.41 -4.60 -9.69
CA LEU A 124 6.82 -4.08 -11.00
C LEU A 124 7.26 -5.20 -11.96
N ASN A 125 8.09 -6.12 -11.46
CA ASN A 125 8.56 -7.30 -12.19
C ASN A 125 9.14 -8.33 -11.20
N ALA A 126 9.62 -9.46 -11.73
CA ALA A 126 10.19 -10.55 -10.94
C ALA A 126 11.34 -10.13 -9.99
N ARG A 127 12.05 -9.03 -10.28
CA ARG A 127 13.22 -8.59 -9.48
C ARG A 127 12.93 -7.39 -8.58
N HIS A 128 11.93 -6.57 -8.90
CA HIS A 128 11.73 -5.28 -8.26
C HIS A 128 10.25 -4.95 -8.04
N ASP A 129 10.03 -4.16 -7.00
CA ASP A 129 8.75 -3.54 -6.65
C ASP A 129 8.89 -2.02 -6.59
N LEU A 130 7.75 -1.32 -6.54
CA LEU A 130 7.68 0.11 -6.30
C LEU A 130 7.07 0.39 -4.94
N ASP A 131 7.77 1.17 -4.10
CA ASP A 131 7.23 1.73 -2.87
C ASP A 131 6.61 3.10 -3.13
N GLY A 132 5.28 3.13 -3.27
CA GLY A 132 4.46 4.29 -3.57
C GLY A 132 4.18 5.23 -2.40
N ARG A 133 4.85 5.07 -1.25
CA ARG A 133 4.61 5.91 -0.05
C ARG A 133 5.03 7.38 -0.21
N THR A 134 5.53 7.79 -1.37
CA THR A 134 5.75 9.20 -1.73
C THR A 134 4.44 9.98 -1.90
N ARG A 135 4.38 11.20 -1.37
CA ARG A 135 3.19 12.08 -1.51
C ARG A 135 2.89 12.47 -2.96
N ARG A 136 3.85 12.29 -3.87
CA ARG A 136 3.68 12.58 -5.30
C ARG A 136 2.92 11.51 -6.06
N ASN A 137 2.86 10.29 -5.51
CA ASN A 137 2.09 9.21 -6.09
C ASN A 137 0.63 9.39 -5.72
N VAL A 138 -0.13 10.07 -6.57
CA VAL A 138 -1.59 10.21 -6.40
C VAL A 138 -2.29 8.86 -6.62
N ALA A 139 -1.73 7.98 -7.47
CA ALA A 139 -2.32 6.67 -7.75
C ALA A 139 -2.43 5.77 -6.51
N ARG A 140 -1.59 5.98 -5.48
CA ARG A 140 -1.68 5.27 -4.19
C ARG A 140 -3.00 5.50 -3.43
N LEU A 141 -3.77 6.52 -3.81
CA LEU A 141 -5.05 6.87 -3.21
C LEU A 141 -6.23 6.23 -3.93
N ILE A 142 -6.00 5.55 -5.06
CA ILE A 142 -7.06 4.88 -5.80
C ILE A 142 -7.46 3.63 -5.02
N ASN A 143 -8.75 3.54 -4.67
CA ASN A 143 -9.25 2.49 -3.81
C ASN A 143 -9.52 1.18 -4.55
N HIS A 144 -9.66 0.12 -3.78
CA HIS A 144 -10.10 -1.16 -4.30
C HIS A 144 -11.59 -1.18 -4.63
N SER A 145 -11.96 -1.86 -5.71
CA SER A 145 -13.32 -2.34 -5.93
C SER A 145 -13.33 -3.77 -6.47
N CYS A 146 -14.34 -4.55 -6.02
CA CYS A 146 -14.63 -5.87 -6.58
C CYS A 146 -15.27 -5.80 -7.99
N ALA A 147 -15.74 -4.62 -8.41
CA ALA A 147 -16.18 -4.33 -9.76
C ALA A 147 -15.52 -3.00 -10.21
N PRO A 148 -14.22 -3.02 -10.53
CA PRO A 148 -13.45 -1.81 -10.78
C PRO A 148 -13.77 -1.20 -12.14
N ASN A 149 -13.49 0.10 -12.28
CA ASN A 149 -13.54 0.84 -13.55
C ASN A 149 -12.14 1.08 -14.16
N CYS A 150 -11.07 0.75 -13.44
CA CYS A 150 -9.69 0.81 -13.90
C CYS A 150 -8.96 -0.52 -13.70
N ARG A 151 -7.88 -0.73 -14.45
CA ARG A 151 -6.89 -1.79 -14.24
C ARG A 151 -5.49 -1.22 -14.14
N ALA A 152 -4.60 -1.94 -13.46
CA ALA A 152 -3.17 -1.66 -13.49
C ALA A 152 -2.50 -2.45 -14.63
N GLU A 153 -1.56 -1.83 -15.34
CA GLU A 153 -0.77 -2.49 -16.37
C GLU A 153 0.68 -2.02 -16.34
N THR A 154 1.62 -2.95 -16.44
CA THR A 154 3.04 -2.62 -16.58
C THR A 154 3.39 -2.42 -18.05
N ILE A 155 3.71 -1.18 -18.43
CA ILE A 155 4.07 -0.80 -19.80
C ILE A 155 5.46 -0.20 -19.77
N ARG A 156 6.41 -0.82 -20.48
CA ARG A 156 7.82 -0.39 -20.57
C ARG A 156 8.46 -0.15 -19.18
N GLY A 157 8.21 -1.06 -18.23
CA GLY A 157 8.76 -0.98 -16.88
C GLY A 157 8.16 0.11 -16.00
N ARG A 158 6.95 0.58 -16.31
CA ARG A 158 6.18 1.57 -15.53
C ARG A 158 4.76 1.07 -15.32
N ILE A 159 4.19 1.32 -14.16
CA ILE A 159 2.84 0.84 -13.82
C ILE A 159 1.85 1.96 -14.11
N TRP A 160 0.91 1.72 -15.01
CA TRP A 160 -0.13 2.65 -15.39
C TRP A 160 -1.49 2.19 -14.90
N ILE A 161 -2.29 3.13 -14.41
CA ILE A 161 -3.71 2.92 -14.15
C ILE A 161 -4.47 3.33 -15.40
N ILE A 162 -5.21 2.37 -15.96
CA ILE A 162 -5.87 2.48 -17.26
C ILE A 162 -7.37 2.29 -17.09
N ALA A 163 -8.16 3.16 -17.70
CA ALA A 163 -9.62 3.07 -17.68
C ALA A 163 -10.10 1.83 -18.47
N LEU A 164 -10.97 1.02 -17.87
CA LEU A 164 -11.56 -0.17 -18.49
C LEU A 164 -12.76 0.17 -19.37
N ARG A 165 -13.45 1.26 -19.02
CA ARG A 165 -14.62 1.80 -19.70
C ARG A 165 -14.56 3.31 -19.63
N GLU A 166 -15.53 3.97 -20.24
CA GLU A 166 -15.76 5.39 -20.00
C GLU A 166 -16.10 5.65 -18.52
N ILE A 167 -15.51 6.70 -17.95
CA ILE A 167 -15.69 7.13 -16.56
C ILE A 167 -16.19 8.58 -16.55
N PRO A 168 -17.45 8.84 -16.19
CA PRO A 168 -18.01 10.18 -16.07
C PRO A 168 -17.30 11.03 -15.01
N PRO A 169 -17.32 12.37 -15.16
CA PRO A 169 -16.85 13.28 -14.11
C PRO A 169 -17.48 12.97 -12.75
N GLY A 170 -16.68 13.05 -11.69
CA GLY A 170 -17.10 12.80 -10.30
C GLY A 170 -17.08 11.33 -9.87
N GLU A 171 -17.08 10.38 -10.81
CA GLU A 171 -17.01 8.94 -10.48
C GLU A 171 -15.65 8.61 -9.86
N GLU A 172 -15.66 7.80 -8.79
CA GLU A 172 -14.43 7.37 -8.11
C GLU A 172 -13.71 6.28 -8.91
N LEU A 173 -12.42 6.49 -9.17
CA LEU A 173 -11.58 5.51 -9.81
C LEU A 173 -11.24 4.40 -8.82
N THR A 174 -11.36 3.16 -9.29
CA THR A 174 -11.05 1.98 -8.50
C THR A 174 -10.40 0.91 -9.36
N PHE A 175 -9.52 0.09 -8.77
CA PHE A 175 -8.93 -1.06 -9.44
C PHE A 175 -8.90 -2.30 -8.54
N ASP A 176 -8.68 -3.46 -9.14
CA ASP A 176 -8.45 -4.69 -8.37
C ASP A 176 -7.03 -4.68 -7.80
N TYR A 177 -6.90 -4.72 -6.47
CA TYR A 177 -5.58 -4.72 -5.83
C TYR A 177 -4.81 -6.03 -6.06
N GLY A 178 -5.50 -7.09 -6.50
CA GLY A 178 -4.83 -8.35 -6.84
C GLY A 178 -4.30 -9.12 -5.62
N PHE A 179 -4.81 -8.84 -4.41
CA PHE A 179 -4.36 -9.51 -3.19
C PHE A 179 -4.56 -11.02 -3.27
N ALA A 180 -3.58 -11.76 -2.75
CA ALA A 180 -3.65 -13.20 -2.68
C ALA A 180 -4.79 -13.65 -1.75
N LEU A 181 -5.37 -14.81 -2.03
CA LEU A 181 -6.37 -15.43 -1.19
C LEU A 181 -5.87 -15.78 0.22
N LYS A 182 -4.55 -15.91 0.39
CA LYS A 182 -3.95 -16.15 1.71
C LYS A 182 -4.29 -14.98 2.63
N ASP A 183 -4.61 -15.28 3.89
CA ASP A 183 -4.90 -14.27 4.91
C ASP A 183 -6.07 -13.32 4.55
N TRP A 184 -7.00 -13.76 3.68
CA TRP A 184 -8.13 -12.96 3.19
C TRP A 184 -8.94 -12.27 4.29
N ARG A 185 -9.03 -12.88 5.48
CA ARG A 185 -9.74 -12.33 6.65
C ARG A 185 -9.15 -11.00 7.14
N LEU A 186 -7.86 -10.75 6.88
CA LEU A 186 -7.17 -9.51 7.26
C LEU A 186 -7.56 -8.32 6.36
N HIS A 187 -8.24 -8.57 5.24
CA HIS A 187 -8.51 -7.54 4.23
C HIS A 187 -10.02 -7.42 3.94
N PRO A 188 -10.84 -6.96 4.90
CA PRO A 188 -12.26 -6.72 4.65
C PRO A 188 -12.46 -5.67 3.56
N CYS A 189 -13.40 -5.92 2.65
CA CYS A 189 -13.68 -5.04 1.53
C CYS A 189 -14.91 -4.18 1.82
N ARG A 190 -14.79 -2.86 1.59
CA ARG A 190 -15.85 -1.86 1.78
C ARG A 190 -16.20 -1.12 0.49
N CYS A 191 -15.96 -1.75 -0.66
CA CYS A 191 -16.12 -1.08 -1.96
C CYS A 191 -17.57 -0.75 -2.37
N GLY A 192 -18.58 -1.23 -1.65
CA GLY A 192 -19.99 -0.96 -1.93
C GLY A 192 -20.57 -1.63 -3.19
N SER A 193 -19.76 -2.32 -4.00
CA SER A 193 -20.26 -3.00 -5.20
C SER A 193 -21.30 -4.08 -4.86
N PRO A 194 -22.40 -4.21 -5.62
CA PRO A 194 -23.33 -5.35 -5.49
C PRO A 194 -22.65 -6.71 -5.71
N LYS A 195 -21.53 -6.73 -6.45
CA LYS A 195 -20.72 -7.93 -6.70
C LYS A 195 -19.57 -8.09 -5.68
N CYS A 196 -19.56 -7.33 -4.59
CA CYS A 196 -18.54 -7.41 -3.55
C CYS A 196 -18.36 -8.84 -3.04
N ALA A 197 -17.11 -9.25 -2.85
CA ALA A 197 -16.76 -10.55 -2.29
C ALA A 197 -16.63 -10.54 -0.76
N GLY A 198 -16.82 -9.38 -0.12
CA GLY A 198 -16.66 -9.16 1.32
C GLY A 198 -15.22 -8.94 1.77
N TYR A 199 -14.24 -9.42 1.00
CA TYR A 199 -12.81 -9.28 1.28
C TYR A 199 -12.04 -8.93 0.00
N ILE A 200 -10.93 -8.20 0.16
CA ILE A 200 -10.05 -7.77 -0.94
C ILE A 200 -9.20 -8.97 -1.32
N VAL A 201 -9.60 -9.61 -2.42
CA VAL A 201 -8.82 -10.64 -3.10
C VAL A 201 -8.92 -10.42 -4.60
N SER A 202 -7.91 -10.92 -5.31
CA SER A 202 -7.87 -10.89 -6.76
C SER A 202 -9.13 -11.50 -7.38
N GLY A 203 -9.62 -10.89 -8.46
CA GLY A 203 -10.82 -11.28 -9.19
C GLY A 203 -10.92 -12.78 -9.49
N TRP A 204 -9.84 -13.40 -9.98
CA TRP A 204 -9.82 -14.83 -10.32
C TRP A 204 -9.98 -15.74 -9.10
N GLN A 205 -9.65 -15.27 -7.89
CA GLN A 205 -9.78 -16.04 -6.64
C GLN A 205 -11.14 -15.87 -5.96
N ARG A 206 -11.98 -14.90 -6.40
CA ARG A 206 -13.25 -14.57 -5.73
C ARG A 206 -14.25 -15.72 -5.71
N ARG A 207 -14.28 -16.57 -6.74
CA ARG A 207 -15.13 -17.78 -6.74
C ARG A 207 -14.75 -18.72 -5.60
N ARG A 208 -13.44 -18.95 -5.40
CA ARG A 208 -12.92 -19.78 -4.31
C ARG A 208 -13.17 -19.12 -2.95
N LEU A 209 -12.96 -17.80 -2.83
CA LEU A 209 -13.24 -17.05 -1.61
C LEU A 209 -14.71 -17.21 -1.18
N ARG A 210 -15.68 -17.05 -2.08
CA ARG A 210 -17.11 -17.17 -1.76
C ARG A 210 -17.46 -18.54 -1.16
N ARG A 211 -16.83 -19.61 -1.64
CA ARG A 211 -16.97 -20.95 -1.07
C ARG A 211 -16.42 -21.00 0.35
N LEU A 212 -15.18 -20.54 0.56
CA LEU A 212 -14.53 -20.52 1.88
C LEU A 212 -15.31 -19.70 2.91
N VAL A 213 -15.85 -18.54 2.52
CA VAL A 213 -16.67 -17.70 3.41
C VAL A 213 -17.97 -18.41 3.80
N ARG A 214 -18.61 -19.13 2.86
CA ARG A 214 -19.83 -19.89 3.14
C ARG A 214 -19.56 -21.03 4.12
N GLU A 215 -18.49 -21.78 3.89
CA GLU A 215 -18.05 -22.89 4.75
C GLU A 215 -17.71 -22.38 6.16
N ALA A 216 -16.95 -21.29 6.27
CA ALA A 216 -16.61 -20.66 7.54
C ALA A 216 -17.85 -20.24 8.34
N ARG A 217 -18.80 -19.54 7.69
CA ARG A 217 -20.06 -19.13 8.34
C ARG A 217 -20.92 -20.31 8.78
N ALA A 218 -20.92 -21.40 8.01
CA ALA A 218 -21.65 -22.61 8.38
C ALA A 218 -21.03 -23.29 9.61
N LEU A 219 -19.69 -23.33 9.69
CA LEU A 219 -18.97 -23.82 10.85
C LEU A 219 -19.24 -22.96 12.09
N GLU A 220 -19.12 -21.64 11.96
CA GLU A 220 -19.38 -20.67 13.04
C GLU A 220 -20.79 -20.82 13.62
N ARG A 221 -21.81 -21.00 12.77
CA ARG A 221 -23.19 -21.26 13.21
C ARG A 221 -23.33 -22.58 13.96
N ARG A 222 -22.67 -23.65 13.51
CA ARG A 222 -22.72 -24.96 14.19
C ARG A 222 -22.05 -24.91 15.55
N THR A 223 -20.94 -24.19 15.67
CA THR A 223 -20.22 -24.02 16.94
C THR A 223 -20.94 -23.10 17.91
N ALA A 224 -21.87 -22.25 17.46
CA ALA A 224 -22.64 -21.35 18.32
C ALA A 224 -23.91 -21.99 18.92
N ILE A 225 -24.32 -23.16 18.41
CA ILE A 225 -25.52 -23.90 18.87
C ILE A 225 -25.14 -24.99 19.89
N ASN A 226 -23.86 -25.37 19.95
CA ASN A 226 -23.30 -26.35 20.89
C ASN A 226 -22.52 -25.66 22.00
#